data_AF-A0A429AWK8-F1
#
_entry.id   AF-A0A429AWK8-F1
#
_cell.length_a   1.000
_cell.length_b   1.000
_cell.length_c   1.000
_cell.angle_alpha   90.00
_cell.angle_beta   90.00
_cell.angle_gamma   90.00
#
_symmetry.space_group_name_H-M   'P 1'
#
loop_
_entity.id
_entity.type
_entity.pdbx_description
1 polymer ?
#
loop_
_entity_poly.entity_id
_entity_poly.type
_entity_poly.pdbx_seq_one_letter_code
_entity_poly.pdbx_strand_id
1 'polypeptide(L)' 'MTDHIIPNAAILNGWRKSSYSSPNADSCLEILDNHPSGIPVRDSKTPHGPALVFSAADWSAFVAAAKDGSLSASRPL' A
#
# COMPACT_ATOMS: atom_id res chain seq x y z
N MET A 1 -17.10 11.29 -5.28
CA MET A 1 -15.68 11.38 -5.65
C MET A 1 -14.98 10.41 -4.72
N THR A 2 -14.85 9.16 -5.16
CA THR A 2 -14.26 8.07 -4.35
C THR A 2 -12.80 8.42 -4.19
N ASP A 3 -12.42 8.98 -3.05
CA ASP A 3 -11.06 9.47 -2.91
C ASP A 3 -10.16 8.25 -2.72
N HIS A 4 -9.50 7.85 -3.80
CA HIS A 4 -8.52 6.77 -3.84
C HIS A 4 -7.21 7.16 -3.12
N ILE A 5 -7.19 8.32 -2.45
CA ILE A 5 -6.05 8.92 -1.78
C ILE A 5 -6.47 9.34 -0.37
N ILE A 6 -5.66 9.01 0.63
CA ILE A 6 -5.69 9.60 1.96
C ILE A 6 -4.54 10.61 2.03
N PRO A 7 -4.80 11.93 2.06
CA PRO A 7 -3.76 12.94 1.88
C PRO A 7 -2.64 12.92 2.94
N ASN A 8 -3.00 12.56 4.18
CA ASN A 8 -2.06 12.42 5.28
C ASN A 8 -2.31 11.09 5.99
N ALA A 9 -1.48 10.09 5.68
CA ALA A 9 -1.63 8.75 6.23
C ALA A 9 -1.36 8.66 7.75
N ALA A 10 -0.69 9.66 8.33
CA ALA A 10 -0.34 9.67 9.75
C ALA A 10 -1.53 9.90 10.69
N ILE A 11 -2.69 10.33 10.16
CA ILE A 11 -3.91 10.49 10.98
C ILE A 11 -4.58 9.13 11.29
N LEU A 12 -4.18 8.07 10.59
CA LEU A 12 -4.69 6.72 10.77
C LEU A 12 -3.72 5.91 11.62
N ASN A 13 -4.28 5.06 12.48
CA ASN A 13 -3.54 4.18 13.37
C ASN A 13 -3.68 2.72 12.93
N GLY A 14 -2.77 1.85 13.37
CA GLY A 14 -2.86 0.40 13.09
C GLY A 14 -2.20 -0.06 11.79
N TRP A 15 -1.31 0.76 11.22
CA TRP A 15 -0.51 0.38 10.06
C TRP A 15 0.32 -0.88 10.33
N ARG A 16 0.19 -1.86 9.44
CA ARG A 16 0.89 -3.14 9.50
C ARG A 16 1.99 -3.18 8.44
N LYS A 17 3.21 -3.51 8.87
CA LYS A 17 4.34 -3.82 7.98
C LYS A 17 4.26 -5.26 7.49
N SER A 18 4.82 -5.52 6.31
CA SER A 18 5.01 -6.89 5.82
C SER A 18 5.93 -7.69 6.75
N SER A 19 5.65 -8.98 6.96
CA SER A 19 6.54 -9.89 7.69
C SER A 19 7.82 -10.25 6.93
N TYR A 20 7.89 -9.93 5.63
CA TYR A 20 9.07 -10.10 4.78
C TYR A 20 10.01 -8.88 4.81
N SER A 21 9.78 -7.93 5.70
CA SER A 21 10.67 -6.78 5.92
C SER A 21 11.84 -7.21 6.80
N SER A 22 13.06 -7.27 6.27
CA SER A 22 14.24 -7.45 7.11
C SER A 22 14.46 -6.22 8.01
N PRO A 23 15.00 -6.36 9.24
CA PRO A 23 15.28 -5.24 10.15
C PRO A 23 16.23 -4.19 9.55
N ASN A 24 17.08 -4.62 8.62
CA ASN A 24 18.07 -3.79 7.92
C ASN A 24 17.64 -3.44 6.49
N ALA A 25 16.47 -3.92 6.03
CA ALA A 25 15.92 -3.57 4.74
C ALA A 25 14.98 -2.37 4.92
N ASP A 26 15.35 -1.28 4.27
CA ASP A 26 14.55 -0.07 4.11
C ASP A 26 13.09 -0.41 3.77
N SER A 27 12.21 -0.36 4.77
CA SER A 27 10.81 -0.81 4.68
C SER A 27 10.08 -0.15 3.51
N CYS A 28 9.50 -0.94 2.61
CA CYS A 28 8.98 -0.42 1.35
C CYS A 28 7.49 -0.04 1.38
N LEU A 29 6.61 -0.77 2.09
CA LEU A 29 5.17 -0.43 2.16
C LEU A 29 4.53 -0.90 3.48
N GLU A 30 3.55 -0.13 3.96
CA GLU A 30 2.64 -0.46 5.05
C GLU A 30 1.20 -0.47 4.55
N ILE A 31 0.36 -1.33 5.14
CA ILE A 31 -1.06 -1.38 4.84
C ILE A 31 -1.90 -1.16 6.10
N LEU A 32 -3.13 -0.68 5.93
CA LEU A 32 -4.12 -0.63 7.00
C LEU A 32 -5.18 -1.70 6.78
N ASP A 33 -5.19 -2.70 7.65
CA ASP A 33 -6.20 -3.75 7.62
C ASP A 33 -7.57 -3.19 8.08
N ASN A 34 -8.66 -3.69 7.51
CA ASN A 34 -10.05 -3.38 7.89
C ASN A 34 -10.49 -1.90 7.76
N HIS A 35 -9.91 -1.14 6.82
CA HIS A 35 -10.41 0.21 6.53
C HIS A 35 -11.76 0.16 5.78
N PRO A 36 -12.78 0.96 6.17
CA PRO A 36 -14.13 0.83 5.62
C PRO A 36 -14.24 1.03 4.10
N SER A 37 -13.32 1.79 3.50
CA SER A 37 -13.35 2.10 2.07
C SER A 37 -12.37 1.30 1.22
N GLY A 38 -11.65 0.32 1.78
CA GLY A 38 -10.71 -0.52 1.03
C GLY A 38 -9.44 -0.84 1.80
N ILE A 39 -8.32 -0.89 1.08
CA ILE A 39 -6.99 -1.22 1.62
C ILE A 39 -6.07 -0.03 1.36
N PRO A 40 -5.88 0.84 2.36
CA PRO A 40 -4.88 1.89 2.33
C PRO A 40 -3.47 1.31 2.31
N VAL A 41 -2.63 1.83 1.42
CA VAL A 41 -1.23 1.44 1.24
C VAL A 41 -0.38 2.71 1.23
N ARG A 42 0.65 2.76 2.07
CA ARG A 42 1.59 3.89 2.14
C ARG A 42 3.03 3.43 2.07
N ASP A 43 3.90 4.36 1.69
CA ASP A 43 5.35 4.18 1.81
C ASP A 43 5.78 4.44 3.28
N SER A 44 6.44 3.45 3.88
CA SER A 44 6.91 3.53 5.28
C SER A 44 7.96 4.62 5.51
N LYS A 45 8.67 5.04 4.46
CA LYS A 45 9.68 6.11 4.48
C LYS A 45 9.06 7.50 4.46
N THR A 46 7.81 7.60 4.00
CA THR A 46 7.05 8.84 3.99
C THR A 46 5.75 8.68 4.79
N PRO A 47 5.81 8.39 6.11
CA PRO A 47 4.63 8.06 6.92
C PRO A 47 3.61 9.21 7.04
N HIS A 48 4.05 10.45 6.80
CA HIS A 48 3.21 11.66 6.74
C HIS A 48 2.70 11.99 5.33
N GLY A 49 3.16 11.24 4.32
CA GLY A 49 2.71 11.39 2.94
C GLY A 49 1.33 10.78 2.69
N PRO A 50 0.88 10.80 1.43
CA PRO A 50 -0.40 10.24 1.06
C PRO A 50 -0.38 8.70 1.08
N ALA A 51 -1.55 8.09 1.33
CA ALA A 51 -1.77 6.66 1.10
C ALA A 51 -2.73 6.44 -0.07
N LEU A 52 -2.50 5.40 -0.87
CA LEU A 52 -3.41 4.96 -1.92
C LEU A 52 -4.44 3.99 -1.35
N VAL A 53 -5.71 4.14 -1.71
CA VAL A 53 -6.80 3.25 -1.29
C VAL A 53 -7.21 2.35 -2.44
N PHE A 54 -6.89 1.06 -2.31
CA PHE A 54 -7.29 0.03 -3.25
C PHE A 54 -8.62 -0.61 -2.84
N SER A 55 -9.43 -1.04 -3.80
CA SER A 55 -10.50 -1.98 -3.48
C SER A 55 -9.89 -3.32 -3.05
N ALA A 56 -10.65 -4.15 -2.32
CA ALA A 56 -10.17 -5.48 -1.94
C ALA A 56 -9.87 -6.37 -3.17
N ALA A 57 -10.64 -6.19 -4.25
CA ALA A 57 -10.45 -6.91 -5.51
C ALA A 57 -9.14 -6.50 -6.20
N ASP A 58 -8.90 -5.19 -6.33
CA ASP A 58 -7.68 -4.67 -6.99
C ASP A 58 -6.43 -5.02 -6.19
N TRP A 59 -6.50 -4.93 -4.86
CA TRP A 59 -5.40 -5.34 -3.99
C TRP A 59 -5.09 -6.84 -4.14
N SER A 60 -6.13 -7.68 -4.20
CA SER A 60 -5.94 -9.13 -4.38
C SER A 60 -5.31 -9.45 -5.74
N ALA A 61 -5.76 -8.79 -6.80
CA ALA A 61 -5.19 -8.93 -8.14
C ALA A 61 -3.73 -8.46 -8.19
N PHE A 62 -3.42 -7.32 -7.57
CA PHE A 62 -2.05 -6.81 -7.45
C PHE A 62 -1.14 -7.80 -6.74
N VAL A 63 -1.55 -8.35 -5.59
CA VAL A 63 -0.77 -9.33 -4.83
C VAL A 63 -0.56 -10.63 -5.62
N ALA A 64 -1.57 -11.10 -6.37
CA ALA A 64 -1.44 -12.25 -7.24
C ALA A 64 -0.39 -12.00 -8.34
N ALA A 65 -0.50 -10.88 -9.06
CA ALA A 65 0.47 -10.51 -10.10
C ALA A 65 1.90 -10.32 -9.54
N ALA A 66 2.04 -9.77 -8.33
CA ALA A 66 3.33 -9.65 -7.66
C ALA A 66 3.98 -11.01 -7.36
N LYS A 67 3.16 -12.00 -6.93
CA LYS A 67 3.62 -13.37 -6.67
C LYS A 67 4.02 -14.09 -7.96
N ASP A 68 3.28 -13.87 -9.04
CA ASP A 68 3.53 -14.47 -10.34
C ASP A 68 4.69 -13.80 -11.10
N GLY A 69 5.21 -12.67 -10.58
CA GLY A 69 6.28 -11.89 -11.24
C GLY A 69 5.82 -11.21 -12.54
N SER A 70 4.52 -11.03 -12.73
CA SER A 70 3.92 -10.51 -13.96
C SER A 70 3.73 -8.98 -13.96
N LEU A 71 4.05 -8.32 -12.85
CA LEU A 71 4.08 -6.86 -12.75
C LEU A 71 5.23 -6.28 -13.56
N SER A 72 4.92 -5.69 -14.71
CA SER A 72 5.86 -4.88 -15.46
C SER A 72 5.70 -3.41 -15.08
N ALA A 73 6.77 -2.80 -14.58
CA ALA A 73 6.85 -1.35 -14.45
C ALA A 73 7.01 -0.74 -15.85
N SER A 74 5.90 -0.52 -16.53
CA SER A 74 5.89 0.31 -17.73
C SER A 74 6.02 1.76 -17.26
N ARG A 75 7.20 2.33 -17.42
CA ARG A 75 7.44 3.74 -17.18
C ARG A 75 6.67 4.52 -18.25
N PRO A 76 5.65 5.32 -17.93
CA PRO A 76 5.10 6.24 -18.92
C PRO A 76 6.21 7.23 -19.32
N LEU A 77 6.40 7.40 -20.64
CA LEU A 77 7.32 8.39 -21.22
C LEU A 77 6.88 9.81 -20.88
#